data_AF-A0A528C706-F1
#
_entry.id   AF-A0A528C706-F1
#
_cell.length_a   1.000
_cell.length_b   1.000
_cell.length_c   1.000
_cell.angle_alpha   90.00
_cell.angle_beta   90.00
_cell.angle_gamma   90.00
#
_symmetry.space_group_name_H-M   'P 1'
#
loop_
_entity.id
_entity.type
_entity.pdbx_description
1 polymer ?
#
loop_
_entity_poly.entity_id
_entity_poly.type
_entity_poly.pdbx_seq_one_letter_code
_entity_poly.pdbx_strand_id
1 'polypeptide(L)' 'MHEKEKDLIDAFLRGQVDRRGLIKGFGAMGLAAGTAGTLLNLGQTRALAADFDWQAHKGKTIKL' A
#
# COMPACT_ATOMS: atom_id res chain seq x y z
N MET A 1 -2.50 -12.58 6.40
CA MET A 1 -2.90 -11.82 5.21
C MET A 1 -3.34 -12.81 4.17
N HIS A 2 -4.58 -12.70 3.67
CA HIS A 2 -5.05 -13.60 2.62
C HIS A 2 -4.40 -13.21 1.27
N GLU A 3 -3.96 -14.19 0.48
CA GLU A 3 -3.31 -13.96 -0.82
C GLU A 3 -4.11 -13.01 -1.74
N LYS A 4 -5.44 -13.13 -1.72
CA LYS A 4 -6.37 -12.30 -2.50
C LYS A 4 -6.32 -10.81 -2.14
N GLU A 5 -6.09 -10.48 -0.86
CA GLU A 5 -5.97 -9.10 -0.41
C GLU A 5 -4.68 -8.48 -0.94
N LYS A 6 -3.60 -9.26 -0.89
CA LYS A 6 -2.28 -8.84 -1.38
C LYS A 6 -2.30 -8.64 -2.89
N ASP A 7 -2.90 -9.56 -3.64
CA ASP A 7 -3.04 -9.45 -5.10
C ASP A 7 -3.85 -8.22 -5.50
N LEU A 8 -4.94 -7.90 -4.79
CA LEU A 8 -5.75 -6.71 -5.07
C LEU A 8 -4.97 -5.41 -4.81
N ILE A 9 -4.19 -5.37 -3.72
CA ILE A 9 -3.33 -4.21 -3.40
C ILE A 9 -2.22 -4.09 -4.45
N ASP A 10 -1.58 -5.18 -4.84
CA ASP A 10 -0.54 -5.17 -5.86
C ASP A 10 -1.09 -4.72 -7.21
N ALA A 11 -2.29 -5.15 -7.59
CA ALA A 11 -2.95 -4.69 -8.81
C ALA A 11 -3.28 -3.19 -8.75
N PHE A 12 -3.67 -2.66 -7.59
CA PHE A 12 -3.85 -1.22 -7.38
C PHE A 12 -2.51 -0.46 -7.48
N LEU A 13 -1.44 -0.96 -6.86
CA LEU A 13 -0.10 -0.35 -6.92
C LEU A 13 0.48 -0.36 -8.35
N ARG A 14 0.20 -1.40 -9.13
CA ARG A 14 0.54 -1.48 -10.57
C ARG A 14 -0.35 -0.61 -11.46
N GLY A 15 -1.35 0.08 -10.89
CA GLY A 15 -2.29 0.91 -11.65
C GLY A 15 -3.32 0.13 -12.48
N GLN A 16 -3.41 -1.19 -12.28
CA GLN A 16 -4.38 -2.04 -12.98
C GLN A 16 -5.80 -1.92 -12.41
N VAL A 17 -5.92 -1.36 -11.19
CA VAL A 17 -7.20 -1.15 -10.49
C VAL A 17 -7.26 0.29 -10.01
N ASP A 18 -8.39 0.96 -10.24
CA ASP A 18 -8.65 2.31 -9.72
C ASP A 18 -9.06 2.27 -8.24
N ARG A 19 -9.01 3.42 -7.56
CA ARG A 19 -9.38 3.51 -6.13
C ARG A 19 -10.77 2.92 -5.83
N ARG A 20 -11.71 3.08 -6.77
CA ARG A 20 -13.07 2.57 -6.65
C ARG A 20 -13.12 1.05 -6.80
N GLY A 21 -12.35 0.48 -7.73
CA GLY A 21 -12.18 -0.95 -7.90
C GLY A 21 -11.56 -1.60 -6.66
N LEU A 22 -10.58 -0.94 -6.04
CA LEU A 22 -9.99 -1.38 -4.77
C LEU A 22 -11.03 -1.42 -3.64
N ILE A 23 -11.82 -0.35 -3.48
CA ILE A 23 -12.88 -0.28 -2.46
C ILE A 23 -13.95 -1.35 -2.70
N LYS A 24 -14.38 -1.54 -3.95
CA LYS A 24 -15.33 -2.60 -4.32
C LYS A 24 -14.77 -3.99 -4.06
N GLY A 25 -13.51 -4.24 -4.39
CA GLY A 25 -12.83 -5.51 -4.15
C GLY A 25 -12.72 -5.84 -2.66
N PHE A 26 -12.35 -4.85 -1.83
CA PHE A 26 -12.36 -5.02 -0.38
C PHE A 26 -13.77 -5.24 0.18
N GLY A 27 -14.77 -4.49 -0.29
CA GLY A 27 -16.16 -4.69 0.11
C GLY A 27 -16.68 -6.09 -0.25
N ALA A 28 -16.33 -6.60 -1.44
CA ALA A 28 -16.68 -7.96 -1.87
C ALA A 28 -15.99 -9.06 -1.03
N MET A 29 -14.83 -8.76 -0.45
CA MET A 29 -14.11 -9.66 0.46
C MET A 29 -14.60 -9.56 1.92
N GLY A 30 -15.63 -8.76 2.20
CA GLY A 30 -16.14 -8.55 3.56
C GLY A 30 -15.18 -7.73 4.45
N LEU A 31 -14.19 -7.07 3.85
CA LEU A 31 -13.24 -6.24 4.56
C LEU A 31 -13.84 -4.87 4.82
N ALA A 32 -13.88 -4.48 6.10
CA ALA A 32 -14.39 -3.18 6.50
C ALA A 32 -13.52 -2.06 5.91
N ALA A 33 -14.15 -0.92 5.55
CA ALA A 33 -13.46 0.25 5.00
C ALA A 33 -12.28 0.74 5.87
N GLY A 34 -12.32 0.50 7.19
CA GLY A 34 -11.22 0.80 8.10
C GLY A 34 -9.94 -0.01 7.83
N THR A 35 -10.07 -1.27 7.39
CA THR A 35 -8.93 -2.10 6.96
C THR A 35 -8.40 -1.69 5.59
N ALA A 36 -9.27 -1.23 4.68
CA ALA A 36 -8.83 -0.70 3.38
C ALA A 36 -7.93 0.53 3.53
N GLY A 37 -8.21 1.40 4.51
CA GLY A 37 -7.38 2.57 4.82
C GLY A 37 -5.97 2.21 5.30
N THR A 38 -5.86 1.26 6.24
CA THR A 38 -4.56 0.77 6.73
C THR A 38 -3.78 0.01 5.66
N LEU A 39 -4.47 -0.80 4.84
CA LEU A 39 -3.85 -1.54 3.74
C LEU A 39 -3.34 -0.62 2.62
N LEU A 40 -4.09 0.42 2.27
CA LEU A 40 -3.66 1.42 1.28
C LEU A 40 -2.47 2.22 1.78
N ASN A 41 -2.50 2.65 3.06
CA ASN A 41 -1.39 3.38 3.68
C ASN A 41 -0.13 2.49 3.76
N LEU A 42 -0.29 1.20 4.10
CA LEU A 42 0.80 0.22 4.08
C LEU A 42 1.36 0.02 2.66
N GLY A 43 0.50 -0.06 1.65
CA GLY A 43 0.91 -0.15 0.24
C GLY A 43 1.70 1.07 -0.21
N GLN A 44 1.23 2.28 0.13
CA GLN A 44 1.94 3.53 -0.15
C GLN A 44 3.29 3.60 0.59
N THR A 45 3.34 3.20 1.86
CA THR A 45 4.57 3.16 2.66
C THR A 45 5.58 2.20 2.06
N ARG A 46 5.14 1.02 1.60
CA ARG A 46 6.00 0.04 0.91
C ARG A 46 6.52 0.58 -0.42
N ALA A 47 5.67 1.26 -1.20
CA ALA A 47 6.08 1.88 -2.46
C ALA A 47 7.12 2.98 -2.23
N LEU A 48 6.90 3.86 -1.24
CA LEU A 48 7.87 4.88 -0.82
C LEU A 48 9.19 4.28 -0.32
N ALA A 49 9.12 3.16 0.39
CA ALA A 49 10.30 2.48 0.92
C ALA A 49 11.05 1.64 -0.14
N ALA A 50 10.40 1.26 -1.25
CA ALA A 50 11.00 0.40 -2.27
C ALA A 50 12.22 1.04 -2.94
N ASP A 51 12.17 2.36 -3.17
CA ASP A 51 13.25 3.13 -3.78
C ASP A 51 14.12 3.87 -2.76
N PHE A 52 13.89 3.66 -1.46
CA PHE A 52 14.59 4.39 -0.41
C PHE A 52 15.97 3.77 -0.11
N ASP A 53 17.04 4.41 -0.60
CA ASP A 53 18.41 4.06 -0.25
C ASP A 53 18.77 4.59 1.15
N TRP A 54 18.57 3.75 2.16
CA TRP A 54 18.94 4.05 3.54
C TRP A 54 20.45 4.26 3.71
N GLN A 55 21.29 3.65 2.87
CA GLN A 55 22.74 3.76 2.95
C GLN A 55 23.22 5.15 2.48
N ALA A 56 22.59 5.71 1.44
CA ALA A 56 22.83 7.11 0.99
C ALA A 56 22.42 8.18 2.03
N HIS A 57 21.61 7.79 3.02
CA HIS A 57 21.11 8.65 4.09
C HIS A 57 21.75 8.36 5.45
N LYS A 58 22.64 7.36 5.54
CA LYS A 58 23.36 6.99 6.75
C LYS A 58 24.29 8.14 7.20
N GLY A 59 24.02 8.71 8.38
CA GLY A 59 24.82 9.79 8.96
C GLY A 59 24.38 11.21 8.60
N LYS A 60 23.31 11.39 7.83
CA LYS A 60 22.70 12.70 7.58
C LYS A 60 21.66 13.00 8.66
N THR A 61 21.85 14.06 9.42
CA THR A 61 20.85 14.54 10.39
C THR A 61 19.70 15.20 9.64
N ILE A 62 18.50 14.61 9.70
CA ILE A 62 17.28 15.26 9.22
C ILE A 62 16.94 16.37 10.21
N LYS A 63 16.98 17.64 9.78
CA LYS A 63 16.38 18.74 10.54
C LYS A 63 14.88 18.72 10.24
N LEU A 64 14.11 18.33 11.24
CA LEU A 64 12.64 18.37 11.25
C LEU A 64 12.15 19.81 11.49
#